data_AF-A0A0F9ERQ1-F1
#
_entry.id   AF-A0A0F9ERQ1-F1
#
_cell.length_a   1.000
_cell.length_b   1.000
_cell.length_c   1.000
_cell.angle_alpha   90.00
_cell.angle_beta   90.00
_cell.angle_gamma   90.00
#
_symmetry.space_group_name_H-M   'P 1'
#
loop_
_entity.id
_entity.type
_entity.pdbx_description
1 polymer ?
#
loop_
_entity_poly.entity_id
_entity_poly.type
_entity_poly.pdbx_seq_one_letter_code
_entity_poly.pdbx_strand_id
1 'polypeptide(L)'
;MKIRFAHLSDCHLGAWRNEILNQMGYDAFTQTITNIIEENVDFVIISGDLFDISNPKVDVLDLAVRELKKLHDKNIPVYGIMGSHDFSPSDNSM
;
A
#
# COMPACT_ATOMS: atom_id res chain seq x y z
N MET A 1 25.58 7.05 -11.72
CA MET A 1 24.66 6.06 -11.12
C MET A 1 23.25 6.60 -11.32
N LYS A 2 22.29 5.81 -11.80
CA LYS A 2 20.91 6.25 -12.07
C LYS A 2 20.02 5.65 -10.98
N ILE A 3 19.30 6.51 -10.26
CA ILE A 3 18.33 6.10 -9.24
C ILE A 3 16.97 5.89 -9.91
N ARG A 4 16.27 4.84 -9.51
CA ARG A 4 14.90 4.49 -9.93
C ARG A 4 14.07 4.26 -8.68
N PHE A 5 12.89 4.86 -8.62
CA PHE A 5 11.97 4.67 -7.50
C PHE A 5 10.54 4.56 -7.99
N ALA A 6 9.67 3.93 -7.19
CA ALA A 6 8.24 3.91 -7.42
C ALA A 6 7.54 4.92 -6.49
N HIS A 7 6.51 5.58 -6.98
CA HIS A 7 5.69 6.52 -6.22
C HIS A 7 4.22 6.14 -6.35
N LEU A 8 3.59 5.84 -5.23
CA LEU A 8 2.19 5.40 -5.12
C LEU A 8 1.42 6.36 -4.21
N SER A 9 0.14 6.51 -4.45
CA SER A 9 -0.82 7.16 -3.57
C SER A 9 -2.20 6.57 -3.81
N ASP A 10 -3.15 6.87 -2.92
CA ASP A 10 -4.59 6.65 -3.17
C ASP A 10 -4.92 5.21 -3.55
N CYS A 11 -4.31 4.24 -2.87
CA CYS A 11 -4.62 2.82 -3.06
C CYS A 11 -6.01 2.48 -2.53
N HIS A 12 -6.45 3.17 -1.46
CA HIS A 12 -7.78 3.05 -0.87
C HIS A 12 -8.20 1.58 -0.65
N LEU A 13 -7.28 0.79 -0.08
CA LEU A 13 -7.53 -0.63 0.17
C LEU A 13 -8.74 -0.78 1.10
N GLY A 14 -9.75 -1.52 0.62
CA GLY A 14 -11.00 -1.77 1.34
C GLY A 14 -12.14 -0.77 1.06
N ALA A 15 -11.99 0.13 0.08
CA ALA A 15 -12.97 1.19 -0.20
C ALA A 15 -14.36 0.74 -0.61
N TRP A 16 -14.49 -0.44 -1.23
CA TRP A 16 -15.74 -0.85 -1.82
C TRP A 16 -16.54 -1.75 -0.89
N ARG A 17 -17.87 -1.63 -0.91
CA ARG A 17 -18.74 -2.63 -0.27
C ARG A 17 -18.93 -3.86 -1.14
N ASN A 18 -18.77 -3.70 -2.44
CA ASN A 18 -18.88 -4.78 -3.41
C ASN A 18 -17.56 -5.60 -3.41
N GLU A 19 -17.66 -6.90 -3.17
CA GLU A 19 -16.50 -7.78 -3.05
C GLU A 19 -15.66 -7.85 -4.34
N ILE A 20 -16.30 -7.83 -5.51
CA ILE A 20 -15.61 -7.85 -6.81
C ILE A 20 -14.78 -6.59 -6.99
N LEU A 21 -15.36 -5.41 -6.69
CA LEU A 21 -14.64 -4.14 -6.80
C LEU A 21 -13.47 -4.05 -5.81
N ASN A 22 -13.63 -4.55 -4.58
CA ASN A 22 -12.52 -4.65 -3.64
C ASN A 22 -11.42 -5.56 -4.16
N GLN A 23 -11.78 -6.75 -4.66
CA GLN A 23 -10.81 -7.69 -5.17
C GLN A 23 -10.01 -7.09 -6.33
N MET A 24 -10.63 -6.33 -7.22
CA MET A 24 -9.92 -5.61 -8.29
C MET A 24 -8.89 -4.61 -7.74
N GLY A 25 -9.20 -3.90 -6.66
CA GLY A 25 -8.25 -3.01 -5.98
C GLY A 25 -7.08 -3.78 -5.35
N TYR A 26 -7.36 -4.92 -4.73
CA TYR A 26 -6.35 -5.79 -4.13
C TYR A 26 -5.41 -6.40 -5.18
N ASP A 27 -5.98 -6.84 -6.30
CA ASP A 27 -5.24 -7.38 -7.43
C ASP A 27 -4.34 -6.30 -8.06
N ALA A 28 -4.87 -5.08 -8.24
CA ALA A 28 -4.09 -3.95 -8.74
C ALA A 28 -2.90 -3.65 -7.82
N PHE A 29 -3.12 -3.55 -6.50
CA PHE A 29 -2.04 -3.33 -5.54
C PHE A 29 -0.99 -4.44 -5.57
N THR A 30 -1.43 -5.70 -5.58
CA THR A 30 -0.54 -6.88 -5.67
C THR A 30 0.28 -6.86 -6.96
N GLN A 31 -0.34 -6.50 -8.09
CA GLN A 31 0.33 -6.37 -9.38
C GLN A 31 1.35 -5.23 -9.35
N THR A 32 1.01 -4.07 -8.75
CA THR A 32 1.93 -2.95 -8.61
C THR A 32 3.19 -3.36 -7.83
N ILE A 33 3.03 -4.07 -6.70
CA ILE A 33 4.16 -4.56 -5.90
C ILE A 33 5.02 -5.55 -6.69
N THR A 34 4.40 -6.45 -7.46
CA THR A 34 5.12 -7.37 -8.36
C THR A 34 5.94 -6.60 -9.39
N ASN A 35 5.34 -5.64 -10.08
CA ASN A 35 6.03 -4.83 -11.09
C ASN A 35 7.21 -4.04 -10.49
N ILE A 36 7.04 -3.49 -9.28
CA ILE A 36 8.09 -2.76 -8.56
C ILE A 36 9.33 -3.64 -8.33
N ILE A 37 9.11 -4.90 -7.95
CA ILE A 37 10.17 -5.89 -7.74
C ILE A 37 10.84 -6.23 -9.08
N GLU A 38 10.06 -6.49 -10.12
CA GLU A 38 10.58 -6.86 -11.45
C GLU A 38 11.39 -5.72 -12.10
N GLU A 39 10.98 -4.47 -11.89
CA GLU A 39 11.67 -3.27 -12.37
C GLU A 39 12.95 -2.92 -11.59
N ASN A 40 13.27 -3.67 -10.52
CA ASN A 40 14.43 -3.49 -9.66
C ASN A 40 14.60 -2.03 -9.19
N VAL A 41 13.54 -1.45 -8.61
CA VAL A 41 13.62 -0.08 -8.08
C VAL A 41 14.48 -0.03 -6.82
N ASP A 42 15.10 1.12 -6.57
CA ASP A 42 15.95 1.36 -5.39
C ASP A 42 15.12 1.58 -4.12
N PHE A 43 13.92 2.16 -4.23
CA PHE A 43 13.00 2.39 -3.12
C PHE A 43 11.58 2.71 -3.60
N VAL A 44 10.64 2.73 -2.65
CA VAL A 44 9.22 3.06 -2.87
C VAL A 44 8.79 4.22 -1.97
N ILE A 45 7.98 5.12 -2.50
CA ILE A 45 7.24 6.16 -1.76
C ILE A 45 5.74 5.84 -1.81
N ILE A 46 5.07 5.88 -0.66
CA ILE A 46 3.61 5.87 -0.53
C ILE A 46 3.20 7.22 0.05
N SER A 47 2.60 8.09 -0.76
CA SER A 47 2.30 9.48 -0.38
C SER A 47 0.93 9.67 0.27
N GLY A 48 0.42 8.63 0.94
CA GLY A 48 -0.86 8.63 1.67
C GLY A 48 -1.99 7.87 0.97
N ASP A 49 -3.06 7.71 1.74
CA ASP A 49 -4.31 7.01 1.40
C ASP A 49 -4.05 5.57 0.93
N LEU A 50 -3.26 4.84 1.72
CA LEU A 50 -3.05 3.41 1.52
C LEU A 50 -4.34 2.63 1.82
N PHE A 51 -5.01 2.99 2.92
CA PHE A 51 -6.28 2.42 3.33
C PHE A 51 -7.41 3.43 3.12
N ASP A 52 -8.62 2.92 2.85
CA ASP A 52 -9.81 3.78 2.71
C ASP A 52 -10.33 4.31 4.06
N ILE A 53 -10.00 3.64 5.17
CA ILE A 53 -10.37 4.07 6.52
C ILE A 53 -9.19 3.85 7.47
N SER A 54 -9.10 4.70 8.50
CA SER A 54 -8.00 4.70 9.47
C SER A 54 -7.91 3.45 10.34
N ASN A 55 -9.00 2.69 10.46
CA ASN A 55 -9.03 1.39 11.11
C ASN A 55 -9.53 0.32 10.11
N PRO A 56 -8.67 -0.14 9.19
CA PRO A 56 -9.05 -1.12 8.18
C PRO A 56 -9.37 -2.48 8.80
N LYS A 57 -10.11 -3.31 8.07
CA LYS A 57 -10.37 -4.69 8.50
C LYS A 57 -9.07 -5.50 8.52
N VAL A 58 -9.03 -6.54 9.36
CA VAL A 58 -7.84 -7.38 9.56
C VAL A 58 -7.34 -8.04 8.28
N ASP A 59 -8.25 -8.45 7.40
CA ASP A 59 -7.92 -9.04 6.08
C ASP A 59 -7.26 -8.03 5.13
N VAL A 60 -7.72 -6.77 5.15
CA VAL A 60 -7.12 -5.67 4.38
C VAL A 60 -5.73 -5.35 4.90
N LEU A 61 -5.56 -5.34 6.22
CA LEU A 61 -4.26 -5.15 6.86
C LEU A 61 -3.29 -6.28 6.54
N ASP A 62 -3.73 -7.55 6.62
CA ASP A 62 -2.93 -8.72 6.27
C ASP A 62 -2.45 -8.66 4.81
N LEU A 63 -3.33 -8.31 3.88
CA LEU A 63 -2.97 -8.10 2.47
C LEU A 63 -1.86 -7.06 2.34
N ALA A 64 -2.06 -5.85 2.90
CA ALA A 64 -1.09 -4.77 2.78
C ALA A 64 0.27 -5.15 3.38
N VAL A 65 0.28 -5.73 4.57
CA VAL A 65 1.51 -6.17 5.25
C VAL A 65 2.21 -7.26 4.44
N ARG A 66 1.48 -8.26 3.95
CA ARG A 66 2.06 -9.36 3.15
C ARG A 66 2.71 -8.85 1.88
N GLU A 67 2.07 -7.94 1.17
CA GLU A 67 2.61 -7.39 -0.07
C GLU A 67 3.81 -6.46 0.20
N LEU A 68 3.73 -5.56 1.18
CA LEU A 68 4.87 -4.71 1.56
C LEU A 68 6.05 -5.53 2.10
N LYS A 69 5.80 -6.66 2.77
CA LYS A 69 6.85 -7.56 3.23
C LYS A 69 7.66 -8.12 2.06
N LYS A 70 7.07 -8.34 0.87
CA LYS A 70 7.83 -8.78 -0.31
C LYS A 70 8.92 -7.78 -0.69
N LEU A 71 8.63 -6.48 -0.58
CA LEU A 71 9.61 -5.41 -0.81
C LEU A 71 10.71 -5.43 0.26
N HIS A 72 10.31 -5.56 1.54
CA HIS A 72 11.25 -5.67 2.66
C HIS A 72 12.22 -6.85 2.50
N ASP A 73 11.71 -8.04 2.16
CA ASP A 73 12.50 -9.26 1.97
C ASP A 73 13.49 -9.15 0.78
N LYS A 74 13.22 -8.23 -0.15
CA LYS A 74 14.11 -7.89 -1.28
C LYS A 74 15.04 -6.72 -0.98
N ASN A 75 15.04 -6.18 0.25
CA ASN A 75 15.78 -4.98 0.65
C ASN A 75 15.40 -3.72 -0.14
N ILE A 76 14.13 -3.62 -0.56
CA ILE A 76 13.57 -2.41 -1.18
C ILE A 76 12.88 -1.61 -0.08
N PRO A 77 13.45 -0.49 0.40
CA PRO A 77 12.84 0.31 1.47
C PRO A 77 11.58 1.01 0.97
N VAL A 78 10.59 1.10 1.85
CA VAL A 78 9.32 1.80 1.62
C VAL A 78 9.22 2.96 2.59
N TYR A 79 8.95 4.15 2.07
CA TYR A 79 8.71 5.36 2.85
C TYR A 79 7.25 5.78 2.68
N GLY A 80 6.54 5.95 3.79
CA GLY A 80 5.12 6.30 3.80
C GLY A 80 4.84 7.56 4.60
N ILE A 81 3.89 8.36 4.15
CA ILE A 81 3.20 9.36 4.98
C ILE A 81 1.72 8.97 5.09
N MET A 82 1.06 9.38 6.17
CA MET A 82 -0.38 9.18 6.31
C MET A 82 -1.14 10.15 5.41
N GLY A 83 -2.13 9.63 4.68
CA GLY A 83 -3.11 10.44 3.97
C GLY A 83 -4.30 10.81 4.85
N SER A 84 -5.30 11.43 4.23
CA SER A 84 -6.50 11.90 4.91
C SER A 84 -7.41 10.76 5.40
N HIS A 85 -7.40 9.63 4.70
CA HIS A 85 -8.16 8.42 5.05
C HIS A 85 -7.41 7.54 6.06
N ASP A 86 -6.08 7.54 6.03
CA ASP A 86 -5.25 6.78 6.98
C ASP A 86 -5.29 7.39 8.39
N PHE A 87 -5.55 8.69 8.51
CA PHE A 87 -5.47 9.44 9.76
C PHE A 87 -6.75 9.37 10.62
N SER A 88 -6.60 9.15 11.92
CA SER A 88 -7.64 9.27 12.94
C SER A 88 -7.26 10.36 13.96
N PRO A 89 -8.10 11.40 14.18
CA PRO A 89 -7.81 12.48 15.14
C PRO A 89 -7.88 12.03 16.60
N SER A 90 -8.62 10.97 16.88
CA SER A 90 -8.55 10.23 18.14
C SER A 90 -7.38 9.26 18.02
N ASP A 91 -6.45 9.21 18.99
CA ASP A 91 -5.17 8.46 19.03
C ASP A 91 -5.22 6.93 18.70
N ASN A 92 -6.32 6.45 18.14
CA ASN A 92 -6.52 5.13 17.54
C ASN A 92 -6.13 5.10 16.05
N SER A 93 -5.30 6.02 15.58
CA SER A 93 -4.58 5.81 14.31
C SER A 93 -3.64 4.63 14.52
N MET A 94 -3.49 3.77 13.51
CA MET A 94 -2.51 2.68 13.52
C MET A 94 -1.11 3.13 13.91
#